data_AF-A0AAW8KVZ7-F1
#
_entry.id   AF-A0AAW8KVZ7-F1
#
_cell.length_a   1.000
_cell.length_b   1.000
_cell.length_c   1.000
_cell.angle_alpha   90.00
_cell.angle_beta   90.00
_cell.angle_gamma   90.00
#
_symmetry.space_group_name_H-M   'P 1'
#
loop_
_entity.id
_entity.type
_entity.pdbx_description
1 polymer ?
#
loop_
_entity_poly.entity_id
_entity_poly.type
_entity_poly.pdbx_seq_one_letter_code
_entity_poly.pdbx_strand_id
1 'polypeptide(L)'
;ASSCPECHQPIRWYQNIPVISWLVLKGKCGHCEHAISMRYPTIELLTMACSLVVVMVFGPTIQMLFGLVLTWVLIALTFIDFDTQLLPDRFTLPLAALGLGINTFNIYTSPNSAIWGYLIGFLCLWIVYYL
;
A
#
# COMPACT_ATOMS: atom_id res chain seq x y z
N ALA A 1 12.27 6.31 13.14
CA ALA A 1 11.56 6.50 14.41
C ALA A 1 10.53 7.58 14.20
N SER A 2 9.26 7.31 14.45
CA SER A 2 8.17 8.29 14.31
C SER A 2 8.35 9.34 15.41
N SER A 3 8.45 10.60 15.05
CA SER A 3 8.51 11.72 15.99
C SER A 3 7.27 12.57 15.82
N CYS A 4 6.76 13.14 16.91
CA CYS A 4 5.65 14.08 16.81
C CYS A 4 6.08 15.32 15.99
N PRO A 5 5.30 15.76 14.99
CA PRO A 5 5.65 16.90 14.14
C PRO A 5 5.79 18.22 14.91
N GLU A 6 5.18 18.33 16.09
CA GLU A 6 5.19 19.53 16.93
C GLU A 6 6.22 19.46 18.07
N CYS A 7 6.17 18.42 18.90
CA CYS A 7 7.01 18.37 20.09
C CYS A 7 8.35 17.63 19.88
N HIS A 8 8.54 17.00 18.71
CA HIS A 8 9.74 16.25 18.31
C HIS A 8 10.19 15.16 19.30
N GLN A 9 9.38 14.87 20.32
CA GLN A 9 9.60 13.78 21.25
C GLN A 9 9.53 12.46 20.48
N PRO A 10 10.49 11.55 20.71
CA PRO A 10 10.46 10.22 20.13
C PRO A 10 9.23 9.49 20.65
N ILE A 11 8.36 9.08 19.73
CA ILE A 11 7.16 8.32 20.07
C ILE A 11 7.61 6.96 20.58
N ARG A 12 7.19 6.58 21.80
CA ARG A 12 7.58 5.31 22.43
C ARG A 12 7.16 4.15 21.50
N TRP A 13 7.89 3.04 21.52
CA TRP A 13 7.66 1.94 20.58
C TRP A 13 6.24 1.35 20.64
N TYR A 14 5.57 1.35 21.81
CA TYR A 14 4.16 0.95 21.94
C TYR A 14 3.18 1.96 21.30
N GLN A 15 3.59 3.22 21.18
CA GLN A 15 2.83 4.28 20.52
C GLN A 15 3.07 4.28 18.99
N ASN A 16 4.03 3.50 18.48
CA ASN A 16 4.24 3.23 17.06
C ASN A 16 3.30 2.15 16.50
N ILE A 17 2.27 1.72 17.24
CA ILE A 17 1.18 0.89 16.72
C ILE A 17 0.02 1.85 16.39
N PRO A 18 -0.02 2.44 15.19
CA PRO A 18 -0.72 3.68 14.94
C PRO A 18 -2.24 3.60 15.19
N VAL A 19 -2.92 2.50 14.87
CA VAL A 19 -4.37 2.37 15.14
C VAL A 19 -4.68 2.22 16.63
N ILE A 20 -3.94 1.38 17.36
CA ILE A 20 -4.19 1.14 18.79
C ILE A 20 -3.79 2.37 19.61
N SER A 21 -2.65 2.97 19.31
CA SER A 21 -2.17 4.15 20.01
C SER A 21 -3.05 5.37 19.72
N TRP A 22 -3.53 5.55 18.48
CA TRP A 22 -4.45 6.64 18.14
C TRP A 22 -5.82 6.48 18.83
N LEU A 23 -6.38 5.27 18.90
CA LEU A 23 -7.63 5.01 19.64
C LEU A 23 -7.47 5.28 21.15
N VAL A 24 -6.39 4.80 21.76
CA VAL A 24 -6.10 4.99 23.19
C VAL A 24 -5.80 6.47 23.51
N LEU A 25 -5.13 7.17 22.60
CA LEU A 25 -4.77 8.59 22.75
C LEU A 25 -5.85 9.55 22.19
N LYS A 26 -7.00 9.04 21.74
CA LYS A 26 -8.11 9.80 21.14
C LYS A 26 -7.67 10.75 20.00
N GLY A 27 -6.72 10.30 19.18
CA GLY A 27 -6.17 11.07 18.09
C GLY A 27 -5.33 12.28 18.49
N LYS A 28 -4.85 12.33 19.72
CA LYS A 28 -3.94 13.37 20.22
C LYS A 28 -2.55 12.79 20.53
N CYS A 29 -1.51 13.61 20.46
CA CYS A 29 -0.21 13.22 21.00
C CYS A 29 -0.28 13.07 22.53
N GLY A 30 0.27 11.99 23.09
CA GLY A 30 0.26 11.75 24.55
C GLY A 30 1.13 12.71 25.38
N HIS A 31 1.81 13.68 24.76
CA HIS A 31 2.67 14.63 25.46
C HIS A 31 2.28 16.10 25.20
N CYS A 32 1.91 16.45 23.95
CA CYS A 32 1.56 17.82 23.58
C CYS A 32 0.07 18.00 23.19
N GLU A 33 -0.74 16.95 23.29
CA GLU A 33 -2.16 16.94 22.90
C GLU A 33 -2.48 17.34 21.45
N HIS A 34 -1.46 17.56 20.61
CA HIS A 34 -1.65 17.96 19.23
C HIS A 34 -2.39 16.87 18.43
N ALA A 35 -3.33 17.29 17.58
CA ALA A 35 -4.14 16.37 16.79
C ALA A 35 -3.27 15.64 15.77
N ILE A 36 -3.26 14.31 15.83
CA ILE A 36 -2.59 13.45 14.85
C ILE A 36 -3.58 13.23 13.70
N SER A 37 -3.15 13.57 12.48
CA SER A 37 -3.98 13.45 11.28
C SER A 37 -4.55 12.03 11.13
N MET A 38 -5.87 11.96 10.87
CA MET A 38 -6.65 10.73 10.60
C MET A 38 -6.13 9.90 9.40
N ARG A 39 -5.20 10.45 8.61
CA ARG A 39 -4.60 9.76 7.46
C ARG A 39 -3.84 8.49 7.87
N TYR A 40 -3.17 8.49 9.02
CA TYR A 40 -2.37 7.34 9.46
C TYR A 40 -3.24 6.14 9.90
N PRO A 41 -4.25 6.32 10.79
CA PRO A 41 -5.16 5.23 11.15
C PRO A 41 -5.93 4.64 9.97
N THR A 42 -6.32 5.48 8.99
CA THR A 42 -7.07 5.01 7.82
C THR A 42 -6.21 4.16 6.89
N ILE A 43 -4.96 4.54 6.62
CA ILE A 43 -4.02 3.72 5.83
C ILE A 43 -3.81 2.35 6.48
N GLU A 44 -3.64 2.32 7.81
CA GLU A 44 -3.37 1.08 8.53
C GLU A 44 -4.60 0.17 8.60
N LEU A 45 -5.79 0.71 8.85
CA LEU A 45 -7.04 -0.06 8.79
C LEU A 45 -7.30 -0.62 7.38
N LEU A 46 -7.05 0.18 6.34
CA LEU A 46 -7.16 -0.27 4.95
C LEU A 46 -6.17 -1.39 4.67
N THR A 47 -4.91 -1.22 5.07
CA THR A 47 -3.86 -2.23 4.88
C THR A 47 -4.20 -3.52 5.61
N MET A 48 -4.69 -3.43 6.85
CA MET A 48 -5.16 -4.59 7.63
C MET A 48 -6.32 -5.30 6.92
N ALA A 49 -7.35 -4.56 6.52
CA ALA A 49 -8.53 -5.12 5.87
C ALA A 49 -8.18 -5.79 4.53
N CYS A 50 -7.41 -5.12 3.67
CA CYS A 50 -6.98 -5.67 2.39
C CYS A 50 -6.06 -6.90 2.59
N SER A 51 -5.15 -6.87 3.57
CA SER A 51 -4.30 -8.02 3.87
C SER A 51 -5.11 -9.22 4.34
N LEU A 52 -6.13 -9.00 5.18
CA LEU A 52 -7.09 -10.02 5.59
C LEU A 52 -7.80 -10.64 4.38
N VAL A 53 -8.29 -9.82 3.44
CA VAL A 53 -8.93 -10.31 2.20
C VAL A 53 -7.98 -11.18 1.40
N VAL A 54 -6.72 -10.76 1.21
CA VAL A 54 -5.71 -11.57 0.48
C VAL A 54 -5.49 -12.92 1.17
N VAL A 55 -5.33 -12.93 2.49
CA VAL A 55 -5.13 -14.18 3.26
C VAL A 55 -6.35 -15.09 3.17
N MET A 56 -7.56 -14.53 3.23
CA MET A 56 -8.81 -15.30 3.12
C MET A 56 -9.01 -15.92 1.73
N VAL A 57 -8.58 -15.22 0.66
CA VAL A 57 -8.75 -15.70 -0.72
C VAL A 57 -7.69 -16.73 -1.11
N PHE A 58 -6.42 -16.48 -0.78
CA PHE A 58 -5.29 -17.30 -1.25
C PHE A 58 -4.79 -18.35 -0.24
N GLY A 59 -5.18 -18.23 1.04
CA GLY A 59 -4.68 -19.10 2.11
C GLY A 59 -3.15 -18.99 2.34
N PRO A 60 -2.53 -19.90 3.10
CA PRO A 60 -1.10 -19.89 3.38
C PRO A 60 -0.27 -20.41 2.19
N THR A 61 -0.30 -19.69 1.08
CA THR A 61 0.36 -20.07 -0.19
C THR A 61 1.36 -19.01 -0.65
N ILE A 62 2.18 -19.33 -1.66
CA ILE A 62 3.10 -18.35 -2.27
C ILE A 62 2.34 -17.22 -2.98
N GLN A 63 1.11 -17.49 -3.46
CA GLN A 63 0.19 -16.49 -4.01
C GLN A 63 -0.24 -15.48 -2.96
N MET A 64 -0.39 -15.87 -1.70
CA MET A 64 -0.68 -14.90 -0.64
C MET A 64 0.51 -13.94 -0.45
N LEU A 65 1.74 -14.46 -0.43
CA LEU A 65 2.93 -13.62 -0.22
C LEU A 65 3.05 -12.52 -1.29
N PHE A 66 2.98 -12.91 -2.57
CA PHE A 66 3.03 -11.94 -3.67
C PHE A 66 1.80 -11.04 -3.72
N GLY A 67 0.63 -11.54 -3.31
CA GLY A 67 -0.61 -10.76 -3.23
C GLY A 67 -0.54 -9.68 -2.16
N LEU A 68 0.08 -9.97 -1.02
CA LEU A 68 0.31 -9.00 0.05
C LEU A 68 1.28 -7.91 -0.41
N VAL A 69 2.41 -8.28 -1.03
CA VAL A 69 3.37 -7.32 -1.57
C VAL A 69 2.71 -6.40 -2.60
N LEU A 70 1.96 -6.97 -3.54
CA LEU A 70 1.20 -6.21 -4.53
C LEU A 70 0.23 -5.23 -3.85
N THR A 71 -0.55 -5.71 -2.89
CA THR A 71 -1.54 -4.90 -2.16
C THR A 71 -0.89 -3.74 -1.43
N TRP A 72 0.21 -3.97 -0.71
CA TRP A 72 0.90 -2.92 0.05
C TRP A 72 1.48 -1.84 -0.87
N VAL A 73 2.07 -2.25 -2.01
CA VAL A 73 2.59 -1.30 -3.00
C VAL A 73 1.46 -0.49 -3.65
N LEU A 74 0.33 -1.12 -3.99
CA LEU A 74 -0.83 -0.42 -4.55
C LEU A 74 -1.45 0.58 -3.57
N ILE A 75 -1.55 0.22 -2.29
CA ILE A 75 -1.99 1.14 -1.24
C ILE A 75 -1.04 2.33 -1.20
N ALA A 76 0.27 2.10 -1.11
CA ALA A 76 1.26 3.18 -1.09
C ALA A 76 1.17 4.08 -2.33
N LEU A 77 1.06 3.50 -3.53
CA LEU A 77 0.90 4.22 -4.78
C LEU A 77 -0.39 5.05 -4.80
N THR A 78 -1.49 4.55 -4.26
CA THR A 78 -2.78 5.27 -4.21
C THR A 78 -2.66 6.54 -3.35
N PHE A 79 -2.00 6.47 -2.20
CA PHE A 79 -1.82 7.66 -1.35
C PHE A 79 -0.81 8.65 -1.94
N ILE A 80 0.25 8.17 -2.60
CA ILE A 80 1.20 9.03 -3.33
C ILE A 80 0.49 9.74 -4.49
N ASP A 81 -0.32 9.01 -5.25
CA ASP A 81 -1.10 9.56 -6.37
C ASP A 81 -2.11 10.60 -5.88
N PHE A 82 -2.80 10.34 -4.75
CA PHE A 82 -3.70 11.32 -4.15
C PHE A 82 -2.99 12.61 -3.70
N ASP A 83 -1.74 12.50 -3.24
CA ASP A 83 -0.96 13.65 -2.75
C ASP A 83 -0.25 14.44 -3.86
N THR A 84 0.21 13.74 -4.90
CA THR A 84 1.14 14.32 -5.90
C THR A 84 0.69 14.15 -7.35
N GLN A 85 -0.34 13.34 -7.60
CA GLN A 85 -0.82 12.93 -8.93
C GLN A 85 0.30 12.38 -9.83
N LEU A 86 1.35 11.83 -9.20
CA LEU A 86 2.50 11.24 -9.87
C LEU A 86 2.63 9.79 -9.43
N LEU A 87 2.69 8.89 -10.41
CA LEU A 87 3.01 7.49 -10.20
C LEU A 87 4.52 7.30 -10.37
N PRO A 88 5.29 7.15 -9.28
CA PRO A 88 6.73 7.00 -9.35
C PRO A 88 7.13 5.68 -10.02
N ASP A 89 7.84 5.77 -11.15
CA ASP A 89 8.34 4.64 -11.94
C ASP A 89 9.15 3.61 -11.14
N ARG A 90 9.83 4.09 -10.08
CA ARG A 90 10.61 3.25 -9.17
C ARG A 90 9.78 2.19 -8.45
N PHE A 91 8.45 2.34 -8.39
CA PHE A 91 7.54 1.36 -7.79
C PHE A 91 6.73 0.63 -8.85
N THR A 92 6.25 1.32 -9.90
CA THR A 92 5.41 0.72 -10.94
C THR A 92 6.19 -0.25 -11.83
N LEU A 93 7.42 0.09 -12.25
CA LEU A 93 8.23 -0.78 -13.13
C LEU A 93 8.67 -2.09 -12.44
N PRO A 94 9.20 -2.07 -11.20
CA PRO A 94 9.52 -3.33 -10.51
C PRO A 94 8.29 -4.19 -10.26
N LEU A 95 7.14 -3.58 -9.97
CA LEU A 95 5.90 -4.30 -9.75
C LEU A 95 5.39 -4.98 -11.04
N ALA A 96 5.46 -4.28 -12.17
CA ALA A 96 5.15 -4.85 -13.48
C ALA A 96 6.10 -6.01 -13.84
N ALA A 97 7.41 -5.82 -13.62
CA ALA A 97 8.41 -6.86 -13.86
C ALA A 97 8.18 -8.09 -12.97
N LEU A 98 7.89 -7.89 -11.67
CA LEU A 98 7.53 -8.97 -10.75
C LEU A 98 6.27 -9.69 -11.21
N GLY A 99 5.21 -8.97 -11.57
CA GLY A 99 3.95 -9.54 -12.05
C GLY A 99 4.15 -10.43 -13.28
N LEU A 100 4.92 -9.97 -14.27
CA LEU A 100 5.24 -10.77 -15.47
C LEU A 100 6.11 -11.98 -15.14
N GLY A 101 7.12 -11.82 -14.28
CA GLY A 101 8.01 -12.92 -13.87
C GLY A 101 7.26 -14.02 -13.10
N ILE A 102 6.42 -13.64 -12.14
CA ILE A 102 5.63 -14.58 -11.33
C ILE A 102 4.64 -15.36 -12.20
N ASN A 103 3.98 -14.69 -13.16
CA ASN A 103 3.01 -15.34 -14.04
C ASN A 103 3.64 -16.22 -15.12
N THR A 104 4.97 -16.15 -15.32
CA THR A 104 5.69 -17.15 -16.13
C THR A 104 5.53 -18.56 -15.56
N PHE A 105 5.36 -18.67 -14.23
CA PHE A 105 5.11 -19.93 -13.53
C PHE A 105 3.61 -20.26 -13.37
N ASN A 106 2.70 -19.55 -14.05
CA ASN A 106 1.24 -19.70 -13.95
C ASN A 106 0.71 -19.56 -12.50
N ILE A 107 1.34 -18.72 -11.68
CA ILE A 107 0.98 -18.56 -10.27
C ILE A 107 -0.39 -17.89 -10.11
N TYR A 108 -0.75 -16.87 -10.91
CA TYR A 108 -2.09 -16.25 -10.87
C TYR A 108 -2.84 -16.40 -12.19
N THR A 109 -2.14 -16.20 -13.31
CA THR A 109 -2.72 -16.25 -14.64
C THR A 109 -1.69 -16.77 -15.64
N SER A 110 -2.14 -17.05 -16.87
CA SER A 110 -1.24 -17.48 -17.95
C SER A 110 -0.26 -16.36 -18.36
N PRO A 111 0.95 -16.69 -18.84
CA PRO A 111 1.89 -15.67 -19.32
C PRO A 111 1.29 -14.77 -20.42
N ASN A 112 0.50 -15.36 -21.32
CA ASN A 112 -0.15 -14.61 -22.40
C ASN A 112 -1.15 -13.57 -21.86
N SER A 113 -2.02 -13.96 -20.93
CA SER A 113 -2.97 -13.04 -20.32
C SER A 113 -2.28 -11.97 -19.48
N ALA A 114 -1.17 -12.29 -18.81
CA ALA A 114 -0.38 -11.30 -18.06
C ALA A 114 0.24 -10.23 -18.98
N ILE A 115 0.79 -10.63 -20.14
CA ILE A 115 1.35 -9.70 -21.12
C ILE A 115 0.27 -8.78 -21.69
N TRP A 116 -0.87 -9.35 -22.10
CA TRP A 116 -1.99 -8.55 -22.61
C TRP A 116 -2.58 -7.62 -21.55
N GLY A 117 -2.66 -8.07 -20.30
CA GLY A 117 -3.08 -7.24 -19.17
C GLY A 117 -2.15 -6.04 -18.96
N TYR A 118 -0.84 -6.25 -19.01
CA TYR A 118 0.16 -5.17 -18.94
C TYR A 118 0.00 -4.17 -20.09
N LEU A 119 -0.09 -4.66 -21.35
CA LEU A 119 -0.24 -3.80 -22.52
C LEU A 119 -1.52 -2.96 -22.49
N ILE A 120 -2.67 -3.60 -22.19
CA ILE A 120 -3.96 -2.92 -22.14
C ILE A 120 -4.00 -1.91 -20.99
N GLY A 121 -3.50 -2.27 -19.81
CA GLY A 121 -3.45 -1.37 -18.66
C GLY A 121 -2.59 -0.14 -18.95
N PHE A 122 -1.42 -0.34 -19.56
CA PHE A 122 -0.52 0.75 -19.96
C PHE A 122 -1.16 1.66 -21.01
N LEU A 123 -1.76 1.09 -22.07
CA LEU A 123 -2.42 1.86 -23.12
C LEU A 123 -3.61 2.67 -22.59
N CYS A 124 -4.38 2.11 -21.66
CA CYS A 124 -5.50 2.80 -21.03
C CYS A 124 -5.04 4.09 -20.32
N LEU A 125 -3.98 3.99 -19.49
CA LEU A 125 -3.41 5.14 -18.81
C LEU A 125 -2.76 6.13 -19.78
N TRP A 126 -2.10 5.64 -20.83
CA TRP A 126 -1.52 6.49 -21.87
C TRP A 126 -2.58 7.32 -22.58
N ILE A 127 -3.71 6.72 -22.93
CA ILE A 127 -4.82 7.44 -23.58
C ILE A 127 -5.34 8.56 -22.70
N VAL A 128 -5.53 8.29 -21.39
CA VAL A 128 -5.97 9.32 -20.42
C VAL A 128 -4.93 10.43 -20.27
N TYR A 129 -3.63 10.12 -20.31
CA TYR A 129 -2.58 11.13 -20.25
C TYR A 129 -2.56 12.05 -21.48
N TYR A 130 -2.96 11.52 -22.65
CA TYR A 130 -2.92 12.26 -23.91
C TYR A 130 -4.18 13.11 -24.16
N LEU A 131 -5.31 12.75 -23.55
CA LEU A 131 -6.59 13.46 -23.61
C LEU A 131 -6.63 14.65 -22.64
#